data_AF-A0A7Z1QXM6-F1
#
_entry.id   AF-A0A7Z1QXM6-F1
#
_cell.length_a   1.000
_cell.length_b   1.000
_cell.length_c   1.000
_cell.angle_alpha   90.00
_cell.angle_beta   90.00
_cell.angle_gamma   90.00
#
_symmetry.space_group_name_H-M   'P 1'
#
loop_
_entity.id
_entity.type
_entity.pdbx_description
1 polymer ?
#
loop_
_entity_poly.entity_id
_entity_poly.type
_entity_poly.pdbx_seq_one_letter_code
_entity_poly.pdbx_strand_id
1 'polypeptide(L)'
;MAVLIAAIPGVGSAGSPAPPIDARSPVLCFKEGTPQWYVEQAIARAALARVDFSLSGKPAGEYQFPDTNRWYRTASNGSGLGQGDPTTLTWSVIPDGTSIPGYAGEPAAPSNLRAFLTGIYGNEATWIALLQQVMNRWGELTGVTYVYQPTDDGAAFVDAAGALGVRGDVRLGGHTIDGNSGILAYNFYPDVGDMVLDTGDSFYTTTTSNSIRLRNVVAHEHGHGLGLQHVCPINQTKLMEPYYSSAFDGPQHDDILAANRGYGDAAEHNDSPATAYPLGTPPGPLTLDNLSVDDDADFDDFSITVGSGASLSVTLTPIGSTYLSGPQNPNGSCSAGTPFNSLAIHDLSLRVLDVNGITELAFADANGAGLPEALLNVPLSSGAGTYFVEPAGDATNGPQLYRLELSVSSGPTATPTLTNTPTRTGTPTATPTPSRTPSATATHTPTRTATATSTPAPPTNTPTRTPTATSTPVPPTSTPTRT
;
A
#
# COMPACT_ATOMS: atom_id res chain seq x y z
N MET A 1 9.55 -63.19 11.02
CA MET A 1 10.10 -62.35 9.93
C MET A 1 9.09 -61.25 9.64
N ALA A 2 9.56 -60.02 9.44
CA ALA A 2 8.70 -58.84 9.46
C ALA A 2 7.87 -58.66 8.18
N VAL A 3 6.74 -57.95 8.35
CA VAL A 3 5.77 -57.64 7.29
C VAL A 3 6.21 -56.39 6.49
N LEU A 4 5.87 -56.38 5.20
CA LEU A 4 6.11 -55.30 4.27
C LEU A 4 5.29 -54.05 4.66
N ILE A 5 5.94 -52.88 4.77
CA ILE A 5 5.26 -51.57 4.84
C ILE A 5 5.64 -50.79 3.57
N ALA A 6 4.63 -50.28 2.87
CA ALA A 6 4.82 -49.47 1.67
C ALA A 6 5.24 -48.04 2.03
N ALA A 7 6.22 -47.50 1.30
CA ALA A 7 6.65 -46.11 1.45
C ALA A 7 5.76 -45.17 0.61
N ILE A 8 5.32 -44.07 1.22
CA ILE A 8 4.64 -42.96 0.55
C ILE A 8 5.72 -42.09 -0.13
N PRO A 9 5.51 -41.59 -1.36
CA PRO A 9 6.44 -40.63 -1.97
C PRO A 9 6.44 -39.32 -1.17
N GLY A 10 7.62 -38.90 -0.70
CA GLY A 10 7.77 -37.61 -0.05
C GLY A 10 7.49 -36.46 -1.01
N VAL A 11 6.73 -35.47 -0.55
CA VAL A 11 6.56 -34.19 -1.24
C VAL A 11 7.93 -33.56 -1.45
N GLY A 12 8.22 -33.12 -2.68
CA GLY A 12 9.48 -32.45 -2.99
C GLY A 12 9.63 -31.19 -2.17
N SER A 13 10.74 -31.07 -1.42
CA SER A 13 11.12 -29.82 -0.77
C SER A 13 11.24 -28.72 -1.82
N ALA A 14 10.68 -27.54 -1.54
CA ALA A 14 10.87 -26.35 -2.35
C ALA A 14 12.36 -26.18 -2.68
N GLY A 15 12.67 -25.99 -3.96
CA GLY A 15 14.03 -25.66 -4.37
C GLY A 15 14.44 -24.34 -3.72
N SER A 16 15.70 -24.23 -3.30
CA SER A 16 16.24 -22.95 -2.82
C SER A 16 15.94 -21.85 -3.85
N PRO A 17 15.54 -20.64 -3.41
CA PRO A 17 15.29 -19.54 -4.34
C PRO A 17 16.55 -19.28 -5.17
N ALA A 18 16.34 -18.87 -6.43
CA ALA A 18 17.42 -18.39 -7.27
C ALA A 18 18.16 -17.25 -6.54
N PRO A 19 19.49 -17.11 -6.72
CA PRO A 19 20.20 -15.95 -6.18
C PRO A 19 19.52 -14.67 -6.69
N PRO A 20 19.49 -13.59 -5.87
CA PRO A 20 19.02 -12.29 -6.35
C PRO A 20 19.84 -11.87 -7.58
N ILE A 21 19.25 -10.97 -8.39
CA ILE A 21 19.91 -10.43 -9.59
C ILE A 21 21.28 -9.82 -9.24
N ASP A 22 22.15 -9.58 -10.24
CA ASP A 22 23.43 -8.90 -9.99
C ASP A 22 23.19 -7.44 -9.57
N ALA A 23 22.97 -7.24 -8.26
CA ALA A 23 22.74 -5.97 -7.57
C ALA A 23 23.90 -4.97 -7.75
N ARG A 24 25.00 -5.40 -8.36
CA ARG A 24 26.12 -4.53 -8.75
C ARG A 24 25.85 -3.81 -10.06
N SER A 25 24.74 -4.10 -10.76
CA SER A 25 24.35 -3.48 -12.04
C SER A 25 23.75 -2.08 -11.86
N PRO A 26 24.41 -1.03 -12.35
CA PRO A 26 23.71 0.21 -12.62
C PRO A 26 22.88 0.04 -13.88
N VAL A 27 21.72 0.68 -13.89
CA VAL A 27 20.94 0.94 -15.09
C VAL A 27 21.20 2.39 -15.50
N LEU A 28 21.29 2.67 -16.81
CA LEU A 28 21.71 3.98 -17.31
C LEU A 28 20.51 4.76 -17.88
N CYS A 29 20.14 5.90 -17.30
CA CYS A 29 19.18 6.81 -17.92
C CYS A 29 19.85 7.68 -18.99
N PHE A 30 19.23 7.80 -20.18
CA PHE A 30 19.76 8.60 -21.28
C PHE A 30 18.98 9.90 -21.48
N LYS A 31 19.66 10.95 -21.94
CA LYS A 31 18.97 12.18 -22.37
C LYS A 31 18.18 11.91 -23.66
N GLU A 32 16.98 12.49 -23.78
CA GLU A 32 16.22 12.50 -25.05
C GLU A 32 17.12 12.91 -26.24
N GLY A 33 17.00 12.17 -27.34
CA GLY A 33 17.78 12.36 -28.56
C GLY A 33 19.19 11.75 -28.55
N THR A 34 19.60 11.04 -27.49
CA THR A 34 20.87 10.31 -27.48
C THR A 34 20.87 9.22 -28.57
N PRO A 35 21.88 9.15 -29.46
CA PRO A 35 21.87 8.20 -30.56
C PRO A 35 21.96 6.73 -30.12
N GLN A 36 21.22 5.83 -30.79
CA GLN A 36 21.23 4.39 -30.50
C GLN A 36 22.63 3.76 -30.50
N TRP A 37 23.52 4.18 -31.40
CA TRP A 37 24.92 3.69 -31.43
C TRP A 37 25.71 4.05 -30.17
N TYR A 38 25.36 5.16 -29.51
CA TYR A 38 25.99 5.61 -28.28
C TYR A 38 25.46 4.82 -27.09
N VAL A 39 24.14 4.61 -27.03
CA VAL A 39 23.48 3.76 -26.03
C VAL A 39 24.04 2.34 -26.05
N GLU A 40 24.22 1.76 -27.25
CA GLU A 40 24.88 0.44 -27.43
C GLU A 40 26.29 0.41 -26.85
N GLN A 41 27.09 1.47 -27.06
CA GLN A 41 28.45 1.57 -26.52
C GLN A 41 28.48 1.83 -25.01
N ALA A 42 27.53 2.58 -24.46
CA ALA A 42 27.41 2.84 -23.03
C ALA A 42 27.04 1.55 -22.28
N ILE A 43 26.02 0.84 -22.75
CA ILE A 43 25.58 -0.43 -22.14
C ILE A 43 26.63 -1.52 -22.30
N ALA A 44 27.31 -1.61 -23.45
CA ALA A 44 28.45 -2.53 -23.60
C ALA A 44 29.59 -2.22 -22.62
N ARG A 45 29.87 -0.94 -22.34
CA ARG A 45 30.87 -0.53 -21.33
C ARG A 45 30.43 -0.89 -19.91
N ALA A 46 29.16 -0.66 -19.56
CA ALA A 46 28.61 -1.05 -18.26
C ALA A 46 28.59 -2.57 -18.03
N ALA A 47 28.26 -3.34 -19.06
CA ALA A 47 28.35 -4.81 -19.01
C ALA A 47 29.81 -5.31 -18.91
N LEU A 48 30.80 -4.57 -19.42
CA LEU A 48 32.22 -4.90 -19.31
C LEU A 48 32.86 -4.47 -17.99
N ALA A 49 32.22 -3.62 -17.19
CA ALA A 49 32.66 -3.29 -15.83
C ALA A 49 32.41 -4.45 -14.82
N ARG A 50 32.22 -5.69 -15.31
CA ARG A 50 31.65 -6.83 -14.57
C ARG A 50 32.18 -8.20 -14.96
N VAL A 51 31.83 -9.16 -14.11
CA VAL A 51 32.07 -10.59 -14.30
C VAL A 51 30.77 -11.37 -14.56
N ASP A 52 29.61 -10.97 -14.02
CA ASP A 52 28.35 -11.73 -14.12
C ASP A 52 27.12 -10.86 -14.46
N PHE A 53 27.07 -10.32 -15.70
CA PHE A 53 25.86 -9.67 -16.21
C PHE A 53 24.77 -10.71 -16.53
N SER A 54 23.99 -11.08 -15.52
CA SER A 54 22.87 -12.00 -15.65
C SER A 54 21.54 -11.24 -15.67
N LEU A 55 20.95 -11.09 -16.87
CA LEU A 55 19.53 -10.71 -17.07
C LEU A 55 18.59 -11.88 -16.68
N SER A 56 18.88 -12.59 -15.60
CA SER A 56 18.14 -13.77 -15.15
C SER A 56 16.89 -13.38 -14.37
N GLY A 57 15.81 -13.20 -15.12
CA GLY A 57 14.52 -12.77 -14.62
C GLY A 57 13.89 -11.91 -15.70
N LYS A 58 13.40 -12.54 -16.78
CA LYS A 58 12.55 -11.83 -17.74
C LYS A 58 11.28 -11.43 -16.99
N PRO A 59 10.93 -10.14 -16.89
CA PRO A 59 9.54 -9.78 -16.61
C PRO A 59 8.68 -10.40 -17.71
N ALA A 60 7.55 -11.00 -17.33
CA ALA A 60 6.67 -11.67 -18.27
C ALA A 60 5.81 -10.67 -19.06
N GLY A 61 6.44 -9.76 -19.81
CA GLY A 61 5.78 -8.83 -20.73
C GLY A 61 5.08 -7.61 -20.10
N GLU A 62 4.90 -7.61 -18.79
CA GLU A 62 3.99 -6.70 -18.06
C GLU A 62 4.79 -5.92 -16.99
N TYR A 63 4.59 -4.59 -16.95
CA TYR A 63 5.14 -3.57 -16.01
C TYR A 63 6.64 -3.61 -15.62
N GLN A 64 7.42 -4.52 -16.20
CA GLN A 64 8.87 -4.65 -16.10
C GLN A 64 9.44 -4.73 -14.67
N PHE A 65 8.73 -5.38 -13.75
CA PHE A 65 9.20 -5.71 -12.40
C PHE A 65 9.46 -7.21 -12.24
N PRO A 66 10.68 -7.66 -11.91
CA PRO A 66 10.95 -9.02 -11.45
C PRO A 66 10.73 -9.11 -9.94
N ASP A 67 9.87 -10.03 -9.46
CA ASP A 67 9.52 -10.15 -8.03
C ASP A 67 10.74 -10.21 -7.10
N THR A 68 11.81 -10.89 -7.49
CA THR A 68 13.05 -11.03 -6.70
C THR A 68 13.90 -9.77 -6.61
N ASN A 69 13.53 -8.70 -7.31
CA ASN A 69 14.29 -7.46 -7.40
C ASN A 69 13.73 -6.39 -6.47
N ARG A 70 13.73 -6.66 -5.16
CA ARG A 70 13.18 -5.76 -4.14
C ARG A 70 14.09 -5.73 -2.91
N TRP A 71 13.92 -4.74 -2.05
CA TRP A 71 14.67 -4.67 -0.79
C TRP A 71 14.36 -5.88 0.09
N TYR A 72 15.38 -6.70 0.34
CA TYR A 72 15.33 -7.81 1.29
C TYR A 72 15.76 -7.35 2.70
N ARG A 73 16.55 -6.27 2.79
CA ARG A 73 17.00 -5.71 4.08
C ARG A 73 17.19 -4.20 4.06
N THR A 74 16.86 -3.52 5.17
CA THR A 74 17.17 -2.10 5.37
C THR A 74 17.74 -1.87 6.77
N ALA A 75 18.36 -0.71 6.99
CA ALA A 75 18.83 -0.26 8.30
C ALA A 75 17.70 -0.15 9.35
N SER A 76 16.45 0.03 8.90
CA SER A 76 15.26 0.22 9.74
C SER A 76 14.53 -1.09 10.04
N ASN A 77 14.27 -1.90 9.00
CA ASN A 77 13.45 -3.12 9.09
C ASN A 77 14.28 -4.36 9.50
N GLY A 78 15.60 -4.33 9.36
CA GLY A 78 16.43 -5.52 9.45
C GLY A 78 16.40 -6.29 8.13
N SER A 79 16.39 -7.62 8.17
CA SER A 79 16.40 -8.50 6.99
C SER A 79 15.24 -9.48 6.98
N GLY A 80 14.75 -9.85 5.80
CA GLY A 80 13.65 -10.80 5.64
C GLY A 80 12.40 -10.19 5.04
N LEU A 81 12.49 -8.99 4.45
CA LEU A 81 11.38 -8.32 3.80
C LEU A 81 10.80 -9.17 2.66
N GLY A 82 9.47 -9.30 2.69
CA GLY A 82 8.62 -10.00 1.75
C GLY A 82 8.31 -9.23 0.47
N GLN A 83 7.26 -9.66 -0.20
CA GLN A 83 6.49 -8.93 -1.23
C GLN A 83 5.32 -8.27 -0.49
N GLY A 84 4.77 -7.16 -0.95
CA GLY A 84 3.82 -6.33 -0.17
C GLY A 84 4.47 -5.58 1.03
N ASP A 85 5.33 -6.24 1.80
CA ASP A 85 5.99 -5.74 3.03
C ASP A 85 6.35 -4.23 3.02
N PRO A 86 5.69 -3.40 3.86
CA PRO A 86 6.04 -1.98 3.96
C PRO A 86 7.48 -1.76 4.42
N THR A 87 8.20 -1.02 3.58
CA THR A 87 9.66 -0.92 3.64
C THR A 87 10.07 0.48 4.04
N THR A 88 10.90 0.63 5.09
CA THR A 88 11.44 1.94 5.49
C THR A 88 12.86 2.10 4.95
N LEU A 89 13.04 3.00 3.98
CA LEU A 89 14.33 3.36 3.40
C LEU A 89 14.83 4.68 4.00
N THR A 90 16.03 4.63 4.58
CA THR A 90 16.79 5.86 4.85
C THR A 90 17.51 6.31 3.60
N TRP A 91 17.59 7.62 3.34
CA TRP A 91 18.34 8.15 2.19
C TRP A 91 19.29 9.28 2.59
N SER A 92 20.48 9.31 1.97
CA SER A 92 21.50 10.34 2.21
C SER A 92 22.13 10.81 0.90
N VAL A 93 22.88 11.92 0.96
CA VAL A 93 23.71 12.40 -0.15
C VAL A 93 25.16 12.34 0.33
N ILE A 94 26.01 11.59 -0.37
CA ILE A 94 27.38 11.32 0.08
C ILE A 94 28.22 12.61 0.15
N PRO A 95 29.27 12.70 0.99
CA PRO A 95 30.13 13.87 1.03
C PRO A 95 30.89 14.04 -0.30
N ASP A 96 31.08 15.29 -0.73
CA ASP A 96 32.01 15.57 -1.83
C ASP A 96 33.43 15.09 -1.44
N GLY A 97 34.17 14.54 -2.40
CA GLY A 97 35.44 13.86 -2.15
C GLY A 97 35.33 12.34 -1.96
N THR A 98 34.13 11.80 -1.69
CA THR A 98 33.90 10.34 -1.61
C THR A 98 34.20 9.69 -2.97
N SER A 99 35.04 8.66 -3.01
CA SER A 99 35.46 8.04 -4.28
C SER A 99 34.31 7.24 -4.90
N ILE A 100 33.93 7.59 -6.13
CA ILE A 100 32.98 6.84 -6.97
C ILE A 100 33.78 6.08 -8.04
N PRO A 101 33.70 4.73 -8.11
CA PRO A 101 34.24 3.95 -9.23
C PRO A 101 33.47 4.23 -10.52
N GLY A 102 34.12 4.08 -11.68
CA GLY A 102 33.43 4.25 -12.97
C GLY A 102 32.68 2.98 -13.38
N TYR A 103 31.43 3.11 -13.83
CA TYR A 103 30.56 1.98 -14.18
C TYR A 103 29.89 2.04 -15.56
N ALA A 104 29.99 3.15 -16.30
CA ALA A 104 29.60 3.29 -17.72
C ALA A 104 30.81 3.48 -18.68
N GLY A 105 32.03 3.34 -18.15
CA GLY A 105 33.30 3.46 -18.88
C GLY A 105 34.01 4.81 -18.73
N GLU A 106 33.50 5.66 -17.86
CA GLU A 106 34.16 6.80 -17.23
C GLU A 106 35.26 6.33 -16.25
N PRO A 107 36.26 7.17 -15.91
CA PRO A 107 37.21 6.86 -14.85
C PRO A 107 36.58 7.05 -13.47
N ALA A 108 37.12 6.35 -12.47
CA ALA A 108 36.79 6.63 -11.07
C ALA A 108 37.15 8.07 -10.70
N ALA A 109 36.24 8.77 -10.00
CA ALA A 109 36.40 10.17 -9.61
C ALA A 109 35.75 10.43 -8.23
N PRO A 110 36.18 11.47 -7.50
CA PRO A 110 35.48 11.88 -6.28
C PRO A 110 34.11 12.48 -6.61
N SER A 111 33.13 12.23 -5.73
CA SER A 111 31.84 12.90 -5.75
C SER A 111 32.00 14.42 -5.67
N ASN A 112 31.22 15.14 -6.45
CA ASN A 112 31.09 16.60 -6.43
C ASN A 112 29.62 17.06 -6.44
N LEU A 113 28.67 16.15 -6.19
CA LEU A 113 27.24 16.40 -6.31
C LEU A 113 26.76 17.53 -5.39
N ARG A 114 27.26 17.63 -4.15
CA ARG A 114 26.82 18.65 -3.20
C ARG A 114 27.27 20.03 -3.64
N ALA A 115 28.52 20.18 -4.09
CA ALA A 115 29.03 21.40 -4.68
C ALA A 115 28.31 21.75 -6.00
N PHE A 116 28.05 20.77 -6.87
CA PHE A 116 27.35 20.96 -8.14
C PHE A 116 25.93 21.51 -7.94
N LEU A 117 25.12 20.83 -7.13
CA LEU A 117 23.76 21.28 -6.81
C LEU A 117 23.78 22.61 -6.05
N THR A 118 24.72 22.83 -5.13
CA THR A 118 24.87 24.13 -4.46
C THR A 118 25.25 25.25 -5.43
N GLY A 119 25.99 24.96 -6.50
CA GLY A 119 26.28 25.91 -7.58
C GLY A 119 25.04 26.30 -8.39
N ILE A 120 24.08 25.38 -8.57
CA ILE A 120 22.82 25.62 -9.32
C ILE A 120 21.78 26.32 -8.44
N TYR A 121 21.61 25.88 -7.19
CA TYR A 121 20.52 26.28 -6.29
C TYR A 121 20.94 27.27 -5.19
N GLY A 122 22.23 27.59 -5.09
CA GLY A 122 22.81 28.55 -4.15
C GLY A 122 22.97 28.06 -2.70
N ASN A 123 22.23 27.03 -2.28
CA ASN A 123 22.32 26.46 -0.92
C ASN A 123 21.78 25.01 -0.85
N GLU A 124 22.21 24.29 0.20
CA GLU A 124 21.85 22.88 0.45
C GLU A 124 20.35 22.66 0.71
N ALA A 125 19.71 23.49 1.53
CA ALA A 125 18.32 23.30 1.90
C ALA A 125 17.38 23.35 0.69
N THR A 126 17.68 24.17 -0.33
CA THR A 126 16.89 24.24 -1.56
C THR A 126 16.96 22.97 -2.39
N TRP A 127 18.15 22.38 -2.60
CA TRP A 127 18.25 21.16 -3.42
C TRP A 127 17.88 19.90 -2.65
N ILE A 128 18.12 19.84 -1.33
CA ILE A 128 17.56 18.77 -0.48
C ILE A 128 16.04 18.75 -0.53
N ALA A 129 15.38 19.93 -0.52
CA ALA A 129 13.92 19.98 -0.63
C ALA A 129 13.38 19.45 -1.97
N LEU A 130 14.15 19.55 -3.07
CA LEU A 130 13.79 18.97 -4.37
C LEU A 130 13.95 17.44 -4.38
N LEU A 131 14.99 16.91 -3.74
CA LEU A 131 15.18 15.47 -3.59
C LEU A 131 14.13 14.85 -2.64
N GLN A 132 13.82 15.54 -1.53
CA GLN A 132 12.75 15.13 -0.62
C GLN A 132 11.38 15.09 -1.31
N GLN A 133 11.09 16.00 -2.25
CA GLN A 133 9.85 15.92 -3.05
C GLN A 133 9.76 14.65 -3.90
N VAL A 134 10.88 14.14 -4.42
CA VAL A 134 10.91 12.87 -5.17
C VAL A 134 10.66 11.69 -4.23
N MET A 135 11.35 11.64 -3.10
CA MET A 135 11.19 10.56 -2.12
C MET A 135 9.78 10.55 -1.50
N ASN A 136 9.25 11.72 -1.16
CA ASN A 136 7.84 11.87 -0.75
C ASN A 136 6.90 11.34 -1.83
N ARG A 137 7.13 11.66 -3.11
CA ARG A 137 6.23 11.25 -4.19
C ARG A 137 6.16 9.74 -4.35
N TRP A 138 7.29 9.03 -4.19
CA TRP A 138 7.28 7.56 -4.16
C TRP A 138 6.56 7.01 -2.92
N GLY A 139 6.78 7.58 -1.73
CA GLY A 139 6.10 7.15 -0.50
C GLY A 139 4.62 7.56 -0.37
N GLU A 140 4.15 8.48 -1.21
CA GLU A 140 2.72 8.79 -1.39
C GLU A 140 1.99 7.76 -2.30
N LEU A 141 2.74 6.88 -2.96
CA LEU A 141 2.25 5.99 -4.01
C LEU A 141 2.47 4.50 -3.73
N THR A 142 3.24 4.17 -2.69
CA THR A 142 3.74 2.81 -2.38
C THR A 142 3.85 2.65 -0.86
N GLY A 143 3.96 1.42 -0.35
CA GLY A 143 4.22 1.14 1.07
C GLY A 143 5.65 1.50 1.54
N VAL A 144 6.40 2.29 0.76
CA VAL A 144 7.77 2.68 1.08
C VAL A 144 7.83 3.99 1.86
N THR A 145 8.22 3.92 3.13
CA THR A 145 8.46 5.09 3.99
C THR A 145 9.88 5.61 3.83
N TYR A 146 10.03 6.89 3.44
CA TYR A 146 11.34 7.53 3.26
C TYR A 146 11.76 8.41 4.43
N VAL A 147 12.97 8.18 4.95
CA VAL A 147 13.55 8.96 6.05
C VAL A 147 14.86 9.61 5.59
N TYR A 148 14.91 10.95 5.58
CA TYR A 148 16.15 11.65 5.25
C TYR A 148 17.19 11.52 6.36
N GLN A 149 18.37 10.99 6.01
CA GLN A 149 19.54 10.90 6.87
C GLN A 149 20.51 12.04 6.49
N PRO A 150 20.59 13.14 7.29
CA PRO A 150 21.31 14.35 6.91
C PRO A 150 22.84 14.23 6.94
N THR A 151 23.36 13.13 7.47
CA THR A 151 24.79 12.80 7.46
C THR A 151 25.06 11.64 6.52
N ASP A 152 26.29 11.56 6.05
CA ASP A 152 26.84 10.37 5.42
C ASP A 152 28.32 10.32 5.80
N ASP A 153 28.83 9.15 6.16
CA ASP A 153 30.19 8.98 6.67
C ASP A 153 31.26 8.90 5.57
N GLY A 154 30.84 8.95 4.29
CA GLY A 154 31.75 8.75 3.16
C GLY A 154 32.28 7.32 3.09
N ALA A 155 31.55 6.35 3.67
CA ALA A 155 31.83 4.93 3.47
C ALA A 155 31.89 4.58 1.98
N ALA A 156 32.57 3.48 1.67
CA ALA A 156 32.78 2.98 0.30
C ALA A 156 31.50 3.07 -0.53
N PHE A 157 31.65 3.46 -1.79
CA PHE A 157 30.55 3.67 -2.70
C PHE A 157 30.85 2.88 -3.99
N VAL A 158 29.94 2.05 -4.49
CA VAL A 158 28.62 1.68 -3.95
C VAL A 158 28.69 0.54 -2.89
N ASP A 159 27.54 -0.01 -2.50
CA ASP A 159 27.38 -1.30 -1.74
C ASP A 159 27.79 -1.20 -0.25
N ALA A 160 27.77 0.00 0.34
CA ALA A 160 27.88 0.18 1.79
C ALA A 160 26.50 0.32 2.46
N ALA A 161 25.93 -0.81 2.88
CA ALA A 161 24.63 -0.92 3.53
C ALA A 161 24.34 0.19 4.55
N GLY A 162 23.07 0.65 4.60
CA GLY A 162 22.63 1.75 5.45
C GLY A 162 22.91 1.57 6.95
N ALA A 163 22.96 2.68 7.68
CA ALA A 163 23.19 2.69 9.11
C ALA A 163 22.51 3.90 9.77
N LEU A 164 21.48 3.64 10.59
CA LEU A 164 20.67 4.66 11.25
C LEU A 164 21.53 5.70 11.99
N GLY A 165 21.29 6.97 11.71
CA GLY A 165 22.06 8.08 12.30
C GLY A 165 23.46 8.29 11.70
N VAL A 166 23.86 7.51 10.70
CA VAL A 166 25.20 7.57 10.07
C VAL A 166 25.10 7.85 8.57
N ARG A 167 24.44 6.98 7.80
CA ARG A 167 24.26 7.06 6.32
C ARG A 167 22.97 6.35 5.88
N GLY A 168 22.43 6.74 4.74
CA GLY A 168 21.22 6.15 4.15
C GLY A 168 21.42 4.71 3.65
N ASP A 169 20.32 3.99 3.49
CA ASP A 169 20.22 2.77 2.67
C ASP A 169 20.39 3.09 1.19
N VAL A 170 19.78 4.20 0.74
CA VAL A 170 19.90 4.76 -0.61
C VAL A 170 20.80 5.99 -0.57
N ARG A 171 21.95 5.98 -1.26
CA ARG A 171 22.92 7.09 -1.19
C ARG A 171 23.10 7.73 -2.56
N LEU A 172 22.90 9.05 -2.63
CA LEU A 172 23.06 9.82 -3.86
C LEU A 172 24.46 10.43 -3.95
N GLY A 173 25.13 10.18 -5.07
CA GLY A 173 26.42 10.76 -5.46
C GLY A 173 26.38 11.32 -6.88
N GLY A 174 27.50 11.85 -7.35
CA GLY A 174 27.60 12.36 -8.71
C GLY A 174 29.01 12.82 -9.04
N HIS A 175 29.42 12.56 -10.28
CA HIS A 175 30.68 12.99 -10.88
C HIS A 175 30.48 13.08 -12.40
N THR A 176 31.49 13.53 -13.15
CA THR A 176 31.38 13.55 -14.62
C THR A 176 31.43 12.13 -15.19
N ILE A 177 30.39 11.72 -15.92
CA ILE A 177 30.28 10.40 -16.55
C ILE A 177 30.74 10.49 -18.01
N ASP A 178 29.98 11.17 -18.88
CA ASP A 178 30.35 11.37 -20.29
C ASP A 178 30.39 12.84 -20.73
N GLY A 179 29.91 13.75 -19.88
CA GLY A 179 30.03 15.19 -20.07
C GLY A 179 28.66 15.82 -20.24
N ASN A 180 28.39 16.43 -21.40
CA ASN A 180 27.15 17.16 -21.62
C ASN A 180 26.29 16.49 -22.70
N SER A 181 25.14 15.97 -22.30
CA SER A 181 24.25 15.07 -23.03
C SER A 181 24.86 13.70 -23.32
N GLY A 182 24.08 12.68 -22.99
CA GLY A 182 24.45 11.28 -23.16
C GLY A 182 23.75 10.49 -22.07
N ILE A 183 24.52 9.91 -21.17
CA ILE A 183 24.07 9.39 -19.88
C ILE A 183 23.75 10.59 -18.97
N LEU A 184 22.57 10.60 -18.34
CA LEU A 184 22.20 11.63 -17.37
C LEU A 184 22.55 11.22 -15.94
N ALA A 185 22.37 9.95 -15.63
CA ALA A 185 22.62 9.35 -14.34
C ALA A 185 22.66 7.82 -14.49
N TYR A 186 22.93 7.13 -13.38
CA TYR A 186 22.68 5.70 -13.22
C TYR A 186 22.43 5.28 -11.77
N ASN A 187 21.71 4.18 -11.57
CA ASN A 187 21.34 3.67 -10.24
C ASN A 187 21.44 2.16 -10.14
N PHE A 188 21.79 1.67 -8.95
CA PHE A 188 21.94 0.26 -8.64
C PHE A 188 20.64 -0.30 -8.04
N TYR A 189 20.35 -1.56 -8.32
CA TYR A 189 19.17 -2.25 -7.78
C TYR A 189 19.27 -2.52 -6.26
N PRO A 190 18.16 -2.87 -5.58
CA PRO A 190 18.19 -3.40 -4.21
C PRO A 190 19.13 -4.62 -4.06
N ASP A 191 19.78 -4.89 -2.91
CA ASP A 191 19.86 -4.12 -1.66
C ASP A 191 20.92 -3.00 -1.71
N VAL A 192 21.24 -2.44 -2.88
CA VAL A 192 22.26 -1.38 -3.03
C VAL A 192 21.61 0.00 -3.14
N GLY A 193 20.72 0.23 -4.10
CA GLY A 193 19.96 1.48 -4.24
C GLY A 193 20.75 2.76 -4.56
N ASP A 194 22.08 2.76 -4.44
CA ASP A 194 22.96 3.90 -4.68
C ASP A 194 22.80 4.53 -6.09
N MET A 195 22.94 5.86 -6.17
CA MET A 195 22.69 6.67 -7.38
C MET A 195 23.90 7.53 -7.76
N VAL A 196 24.18 7.69 -9.05
CA VAL A 196 25.19 8.62 -9.57
C VAL A 196 24.60 9.51 -10.66
N LEU A 197 24.59 10.84 -10.45
CA LEU A 197 24.21 11.81 -11.48
C LEU A 197 25.45 12.31 -12.26
N ASP A 198 25.33 12.52 -13.59
CA ASP A 198 26.38 13.20 -14.37
C ASP A 198 26.42 14.70 -14.03
N THR A 199 27.43 15.10 -13.25
CA THR A 199 27.67 16.50 -12.89
C THR A 199 28.44 17.29 -13.96
N GLY A 200 28.81 16.63 -15.07
CA GLY A 200 29.27 17.26 -16.30
C GLY A 200 28.14 17.86 -17.15
N ASP A 201 26.88 17.47 -16.93
CA ASP A 201 25.78 17.85 -17.82
C ASP A 201 25.09 19.16 -17.41
N SER A 202 25.09 20.15 -18.32
CA SER A 202 24.34 21.39 -18.14
C SER A 202 22.82 21.20 -18.18
N PHE A 203 22.32 20.01 -18.57
CA PHE A 203 20.92 19.60 -18.48
C PHE A 203 20.26 20.01 -17.17
N TYR A 204 20.92 19.78 -16.03
CA TYR A 204 20.44 20.07 -14.67
C TYR A 204 20.39 21.55 -14.31
N THR A 205 21.06 22.44 -15.05
CA THR A 205 21.04 23.90 -14.81
C THR A 205 19.72 24.56 -15.21
N THR A 206 18.83 23.83 -15.91
CA THR A 206 17.49 24.31 -16.27
C THR A 206 16.51 24.01 -15.14
N THR A 207 16.28 25.02 -14.28
CA THR A 207 15.48 24.91 -13.05
C THR A 207 13.98 25.25 -13.22
N THR A 208 13.52 25.46 -14.46
CA THR A 208 12.11 25.73 -14.79
C THR A 208 11.20 24.57 -14.37
N SER A 209 9.91 24.86 -14.15
CA SER A 209 8.90 23.87 -13.72
C SER A 209 9.30 23.11 -12.45
N ASN A 210 9.74 23.86 -11.42
CA ASN A 210 10.22 23.29 -10.16
C ASN A 210 11.31 22.22 -10.36
N SER A 211 12.29 22.52 -11.22
CA SER A 211 13.42 21.65 -11.58
C SER A 211 13.02 20.23 -11.99
N ILE A 212 11.95 20.10 -12.79
CA ILE A 212 11.42 18.82 -13.29
C ILE A 212 12.49 17.92 -13.95
N ARG A 213 13.56 18.49 -14.50
CA ARG A 213 14.72 17.75 -15.02
C ARG A 213 15.46 16.97 -13.94
N LEU A 214 15.83 17.63 -12.85
CA LEU A 214 16.46 16.97 -11.72
C LEU A 214 15.49 15.97 -11.08
N ARG A 215 14.24 16.40 -10.84
CA ARG A 215 13.27 15.55 -10.12
C ARG A 215 12.88 14.29 -10.91
N ASN A 216 12.62 14.37 -12.21
CA ASN A 216 12.29 13.17 -13.00
C ASN A 216 13.49 12.25 -13.18
N VAL A 217 14.73 12.74 -13.33
CA VAL A 217 15.89 11.83 -13.39
C VAL A 217 16.07 11.13 -12.04
N VAL A 218 16.08 11.87 -10.92
CA VAL A 218 16.18 11.24 -9.59
C VAL A 218 15.01 10.29 -9.32
N ALA A 219 13.80 10.60 -9.80
CA ALA A 219 12.65 9.70 -9.65
C ALA A 219 12.81 8.40 -10.46
N HIS A 220 13.28 8.51 -11.72
CA HIS A 220 13.55 7.38 -12.61
C HIS A 220 14.66 6.48 -12.05
N GLU A 221 15.79 7.07 -11.70
CA GLU A 221 16.93 6.36 -11.11
C GLU A 221 16.52 5.69 -9.79
N HIS A 222 15.75 6.38 -8.95
CA HIS A 222 15.21 5.77 -7.72
C HIS A 222 14.19 4.66 -8.00
N GLY A 223 13.51 4.66 -9.15
CA GLY A 223 12.70 3.53 -9.60
C GLY A 223 13.54 2.26 -9.80
N HIS A 224 14.76 2.36 -10.34
CA HIS A 224 15.72 1.25 -10.31
C HIS A 224 16.17 0.92 -8.87
N GLY A 225 16.34 1.93 -8.02
CA GLY A 225 16.57 1.76 -6.57
C GLY A 225 15.41 1.10 -5.81
N LEU A 226 14.24 0.96 -6.43
CA LEU A 226 13.09 0.16 -5.98
C LEU A 226 12.97 -1.19 -6.69
N GLY A 227 13.71 -1.45 -7.78
CA GLY A 227 13.67 -2.72 -8.50
C GLY A 227 13.08 -2.68 -9.91
N LEU A 228 12.51 -1.55 -10.33
CA LEU A 228 11.85 -1.44 -11.63
C LEU A 228 12.90 -1.50 -12.74
N GLN A 229 12.67 -2.32 -13.76
CA GLN A 229 13.50 -2.30 -14.97
C GLN A 229 13.00 -1.24 -15.95
N HIS A 230 13.80 -0.95 -16.97
CA HIS A 230 13.35 -0.10 -18.07
C HIS A 230 12.16 -0.70 -18.82
N VAL A 231 11.19 0.15 -19.14
CA VAL A 231 10.00 -0.19 -19.91
C VAL A 231 9.98 0.43 -21.31
N CYS A 232 9.49 -0.35 -22.27
CA CYS A 232 9.40 -0.03 -23.69
C CYS A 232 7.97 -0.28 -24.19
N PRO A 233 7.55 0.32 -25.33
CA PRO A 233 8.33 1.19 -26.22
C PRO A 233 8.51 2.60 -25.66
N ILE A 234 9.51 3.33 -26.19
CA ILE A 234 9.68 4.76 -25.90
C ILE A 234 8.56 5.54 -26.59
N ASN A 235 7.65 6.11 -25.81
CA ASN A 235 6.53 6.92 -26.28
C ASN A 235 6.14 8.06 -25.31
N GLN A 236 6.97 8.32 -24.29
CA GLN A 236 6.84 9.37 -23.29
C GLN A 236 5.56 9.26 -22.45
N THR A 237 5.21 8.04 -22.03
CA THR A 237 4.06 7.72 -21.18
C THR A 237 4.41 7.17 -19.79
N LYS A 238 5.67 6.78 -19.56
CA LYS A 238 6.11 6.11 -18.32
C LYS A 238 7.44 6.69 -17.84
N LEU A 239 7.62 6.79 -16.53
CA LEU A 239 8.86 7.29 -15.92
C LEU A 239 10.04 6.37 -16.24
N MET A 240 9.85 5.05 -16.20
CA MET A 240 10.91 4.06 -16.41
C MET A 240 11.26 3.80 -17.90
N GLU A 241 10.83 4.66 -18.83
CA GLU A 241 11.35 4.61 -20.21
C GLU A 241 12.86 4.95 -20.23
N PRO A 242 13.72 4.27 -21.03
CA PRO A 242 15.17 4.47 -21.00
C PRO A 242 15.70 5.88 -21.33
N TYR A 243 14.81 6.78 -21.74
CA TYR A 243 15.14 8.14 -22.12
C TYR A 243 14.29 9.10 -21.32
N TYR A 244 14.93 10.11 -20.73
CA TYR A 244 14.27 11.19 -20.02
C TYR A 244 13.09 11.79 -20.80
N SER A 245 11.96 11.98 -20.12
CA SER A 245 10.85 12.83 -20.60
C SER A 245 10.50 13.92 -19.59
N SER A 246 10.07 15.07 -20.12
CA SER A 246 9.44 16.16 -19.39
C SER A 246 7.93 16.27 -19.64
N ALA A 247 7.30 15.23 -20.21
CA ALA A 247 5.86 15.23 -20.52
C ALA A 247 4.97 15.14 -19.27
N PHE A 248 5.53 14.62 -18.17
CA PHE A 248 4.89 14.37 -16.89
C PHE A 248 5.87 14.65 -15.73
N ASP A 249 5.39 14.58 -14.48
CA ASP A 249 6.15 14.85 -13.26
C ASP A 249 6.09 13.63 -12.33
N GLY A 250 7.22 12.93 -12.14
CA GLY A 250 7.31 11.72 -11.31
C GLY A 250 6.68 10.45 -11.92
N PRO A 251 6.40 9.42 -11.08
CA PRO A 251 5.91 8.11 -11.51
C PRO A 251 4.55 8.17 -12.20
N GLN A 252 4.38 7.37 -13.26
CA GLN A 252 3.14 7.19 -14.02
C GLN A 252 2.51 5.82 -13.70
N HIS A 253 1.36 5.53 -14.31
CA HIS A 253 0.56 4.34 -13.98
C HIS A 253 1.33 3.01 -14.03
N ASP A 254 2.17 2.79 -15.06
CA ASP A 254 2.97 1.57 -15.18
C ASP A 254 4.01 1.47 -14.05
N ASP A 255 4.65 2.60 -13.73
CA ASP A 255 5.69 2.68 -12.71
C ASP A 255 5.13 2.52 -11.28
N ILE A 256 3.90 2.99 -11.04
CA ILE A 256 3.18 2.79 -9.76
C ILE A 256 2.79 1.32 -9.63
N LEU A 257 2.16 0.73 -10.65
CA LEU A 257 1.76 -0.68 -10.66
C LEU A 257 2.98 -1.62 -10.42
N ALA A 258 4.11 -1.30 -11.06
CA ALA A 258 5.37 -2.02 -10.88
C ALA A 258 5.97 -1.88 -9.48
N ALA A 259 5.81 -0.72 -8.83
CA ALA A 259 6.33 -0.50 -7.48
C ALA A 259 5.43 -1.12 -6.41
N ASN A 260 4.11 -1.03 -6.55
CA ASN A 260 3.17 -1.65 -5.60
C ASN A 260 3.35 -3.17 -5.58
N ARG A 261 3.60 -3.79 -6.74
CA ARG A 261 4.01 -5.20 -6.82
C ARG A 261 5.25 -5.58 -5.97
N GLY A 262 6.08 -4.62 -5.60
CA GLY A 262 7.24 -4.84 -4.73
C GLY A 262 6.99 -4.57 -3.25
N TYR A 263 6.09 -3.63 -2.93
CA TYR A 263 6.03 -2.93 -1.64
C TYR A 263 4.60 -2.50 -1.21
N GLY A 264 3.57 -3.00 -1.89
CA GLY A 264 2.16 -2.60 -1.72
C GLY A 264 1.90 -1.11 -1.91
N ASP A 265 0.71 -0.65 -1.52
CA ASP A 265 0.30 0.76 -1.59
C ASP A 265 0.59 1.55 -0.29
N ALA A 266 0.20 2.83 -0.23
CA ALA A 266 0.47 3.70 0.92
C ALA A 266 -0.38 3.42 2.19
N ALA A 267 -1.34 2.47 2.14
CA ALA A 267 -2.17 2.00 3.24
C ALA A 267 -1.57 0.79 4.00
N GLU A 268 -0.57 0.12 3.40
CA GLU A 268 0.13 -1.05 3.93
C GLU A 268 0.62 -0.89 5.37
N HIS A 269 0.59 -1.93 6.23
CA HIS A 269 0.26 -3.33 5.94
C HIS A 269 -1.16 -3.65 6.41
N ASN A 270 -2.14 -3.62 5.49
CA ASN A 270 -3.55 -3.67 5.85
C ASN A 270 -4.21 -5.05 5.68
N ASP A 271 -3.43 -6.13 5.57
CA ASP A 271 -3.79 -7.57 5.40
C ASP A 271 -4.80 -8.20 6.38
N SER A 272 -5.35 -7.44 7.33
CA SER A 272 -6.28 -7.99 8.31
C SER A 272 -7.10 -6.93 9.05
N PRO A 273 -8.24 -7.32 9.68
CA PRO A 273 -9.00 -6.42 10.55
C PRO A 273 -8.25 -5.96 11.80
N ALA A 274 -7.10 -6.59 12.11
CA ALA A 274 -6.23 -6.20 13.22
C ALA A 274 -5.20 -5.12 12.82
N THR A 275 -4.88 -5.00 11.53
CA THR A 275 -3.93 -4.02 10.97
C THR A 275 -4.60 -2.98 10.07
N ALA A 276 -5.89 -3.16 9.77
CA ALA A 276 -6.76 -2.35 8.93
C ALA A 276 -6.49 -0.83 8.93
N TYR A 277 -6.32 -0.26 7.74
CA TYR A 277 -6.02 1.15 7.57
C TYR A 277 -7.17 2.05 8.13
N PRO A 278 -6.88 2.96 9.08
CA PRO A 278 -7.93 3.64 9.84
C PRO A 278 -8.49 4.88 9.13
N LEU A 279 -9.66 4.73 8.51
CA LEU A 279 -10.42 5.83 7.88
C LEU A 279 -11.17 6.72 8.89
N GLY A 280 -11.19 6.34 10.17
CA GLY A 280 -11.80 7.12 11.25
C GLY A 280 -13.33 7.15 11.17
N THR A 281 -13.95 8.30 11.42
CA THR A 281 -15.41 8.49 11.25
C THR A 281 -15.67 9.41 10.05
N PRO A 282 -16.04 8.88 8.88
CA PRO A 282 -16.31 9.70 7.70
C PRO A 282 -17.45 10.70 7.95
N PRO A 283 -17.22 12.02 7.78
CA PRO A 283 -18.25 13.05 7.95
C PRO A 283 -19.17 13.17 6.72
N GLY A 284 -18.89 12.42 5.65
CA GLY A 284 -19.59 12.42 4.37
C GLY A 284 -18.97 11.35 3.45
N PRO A 285 -19.21 11.41 2.13
CA PRO A 285 -18.55 10.54 1.16
C PRO A 285 -17.02 10.69 1.22
N LEU A 286 -16.32 9.57 1.09
CA LEU A 286 -14.87 9.47 1.06
C LEU A 286 -14.46 8.74 -0.22
N THR A 287 -13.35 9.19 -0.82
CA THR A 287 -12.73 8.58 -1.99
C THR A 287 -11.25 8.40 -1.69
N LEU A 288 -10.75 7.18 -1.89
CA LEU A 288 -9.32 6.84 -1.85
C LEU A 288 -8.92 6.34 -3.24
N ASP A 289 -7.95 6.99 -3.87
CA ASP A 289 -7.36 6.62 -5.17
C ASP A 289 -5.91 6.15 -4.96
N ASN A 290 -5.37 5.42 -5.94
CA ASN A 290 -4.03 4.79 -5.90
C ASN A 290 -3.88 3.73 -4.80
N LEU A 291 -4.96 3.04 -4.46
CA LEU A 291 -4.90 1.81 -3.69
C LEU A 291 -4.62 0.62 -4.62
N SER A 292 -4.10 -0.51 -4.13
CA SER A 292 -3.91 -1.72 -4.91
C SER A 292 -3.86 -2.98 -4.08
N VAL A 293 -4.44 -4.06 -4.63
CA VAL A 293 -4.01 -5.42 -4.27
C VAL A 293 -2.64 -5.67 -4.93
N ASP A 294 -1.65 -6.24 -4.24
CA ASP A 294 -0.27 -6.42 -4.77
C ASP A 294 0.05 -7.83 -5.32
N ASP A 295 -0.58 -8.89 -4.80
CA ASP A 295 -0.50 -10.26 -5.32
C ASP A 295 -1.76 -11.15 -5.08
N ASP A 296 -1.63 -12.49 -5.18
CA ASP A 296 -2.72 -13.47 -4.96
C ASP A 296 -2.94 -13.88 -3.49
N ALA A 297 -2.22 -13.27 -2.56
CA ALA A 297 -2.29 -13.51 -1.11
C ALA A 297 -2.71 -12.28 -0.30
N ASP A 298 -2.70 -11.08 -0.89
CA ASP A 298 -3.07 -9.80 -0.29
C ASP A 298 -4.59 -9.63 -0.07
N PHE A 299 -4.94 -9.02 1.05
CA PHE A 299 -6.29 -8.72 1.54
C PHE A 299 -6.34 -7.35 2.22
N ASP A 300 -6.61 -6.31 1.45
CA ASP A 300 -6.83 -4.98 2.00
C ASP A 300 -7.94 -4.93 3.07
N ASP A 301 -7.67 -4.44 4.28
CA ASP A 301 -8.71 -4.06 5.24
C ASP A 301 -8.71 -2.54 5.53
N PHE A 302 -9.89 -1.92 5.46
CA PHE A 302 -10.10 -0.53 5.87
C PHE A 302 -11.09 -0.44 7.03
N SER A 303 -10.74 0.28 8.10
CA SER A 303 -11.59 0.40 9.29
C SER A 303 -12.32 1.76 9.37
N ILE A 304 -13.65 1.71 9.54
CA ILE A 304 -14.52 2.88 9.75
C ILE A 304 -15.24 2.81 11.10
N THR A 305 -15.37 3.94 11.79
CA THR A 305 -16.08 4.05 13.08
C THR A 305 -17.39 4.81 12.90
N VAL A 306 -18.52 4.17 13.24
CA VAL A 306 -19.87 4.69 12.98
C VAL A 306 -20.73 4.82 14.24
N GLY A 307 -21.80 5.62 14.13
CA GLY A 307 -22.85 5.72 15.14
C GLY A 307 -23.91 4.61 15.02
N SER A 308 -24.81 4.53 16.00
CA SER A 308 -25.87 3.51 16.05
C SER A 308 -26.86 3.64 14.89
N GLY A 309 -27.22 2.52 14.26
CA GLY A 309 -28.21 2.47 13.18
C GLY A 309 -27.68 2.97 11.85
N ALA A 310 -26.37 3.07 11.68
CA ALA A 310 -25.76 3.45 10.40
C ALA A 310 -25.98 2.38 9.31
N SER A 311 -25.89 2.81 8.06
CA SER A 311 -25.65 1.93 6.93
C SER A 311 -24.50 2.44 6.07
N LEU A 312 -23.79 1.53 5.44
CA LEU A 312 -22.63 1.81 4.61
C LEU A 312 -22.95 1.53 3.14
N SER A 313 -22.52 2.42 2.24
CA SER A 313 -22.37 2.09 0.83
C SER A 313 -20.89 2.16 0.44
N VAL A 314 -20.40 1.15 -0.26
CA VAL A 314 -19.02 1.08 -0.79
C VAL A 314 -19.07 0.74 -2.27
N THR A 315 -18.20 1.36 -3.05
CA THR A 315 -17.88 0.98 -4.42
C THR A 315 -16.36 0.77 -4.54
N LEU A 316 -15.97 -0.38 -5.10
CA LEU A 316 -14.60 -0.74 -5.42
C LEU A 316 -14.46 -0.66 -6.95
N THR A 317 -13.59 0.20 -7.48
CA THR A 317 -13.45 0.42 -8.93
C THR A 317 -12.01 0.14 -9.37
N PRO A 318 -11.73 -0.87 -10.22
CA PRO A 318 -10.39 -1.08 -10.75
C PRO A 318 -9.93 0.12 -11.58
N ILE A 319 -8.65 0.48 -11.45
CA ILE A 319 -7.99 1.57 -12.18
C ILE A 319 -6.99 0.95 -13.14
N GLY A 320 -7.15 1.23 -14.43
CA GLY A 320 -6.14 0.87 -15.41
C GLY A 320 -6.56 1.18 -16.85
N SER A 321 -5.74 0.73 -17.78
CA SER A 321 -6.02 0.83 -19.21
C SER A 321 -5.20 -0.21 -19.99
N THR A 322 -5.54 -0.41 -21.27
CA THR A 322 -4.67 -1.17 -22.17
C THR A 322 -3.58 -0.27 -22.76
N TYR A 323 -2.32 -0.59 -22.52
CA TYR A 323 -1.15 0.12 -23.07
C TYR A 323 -0.07 -0.86 -23.54
N LEU A 324 0.98 -0.35 -24.23
CA LEU A 324 2.14 -1.16 -24.59
C LEU A 324 3.18 -1.14 -23.47
N SER A 325 3.60 -2.32 -23.02
CA SER A 325 4.70 -2.55 -22.08
C SER A 325 5.62 -3.66 -22.61
N GLY A 326 6.87 -3.70 -22.18
CA GLY A 326 7.87 -4.68 -22.63
C GLY A 326 9.30 -4.26 -22.30
N PRO A 327 10.28 -5.17 -22.46
CA PRO A 327 11.64 -4.94 -21.98
C PRO A 327 12.46 -4.04 -22.91
N GLN A 328 13.49 -3.40 -22.35
CA GLN A 328 14.64 -2.96 -23.12
C GLN A 328 15.49 -4.18 -23.53
N ASN A 329 15.97 -4.21 -24.76
CA ASN A 329 16.83 -5.30 -25.25
C ASN A 329 18.25 -5.18 -24.66
N PRO A 330 19.05 -6.25 -24.62
CA PRO A 330 20.42 -6.23 -24.06
C PRO A 330 21.41 -5.28 -24.76
N ASN A 331 21.09 -4.77 -25.96
CA ASN A 331 21.86 -3.73 -26.65
C ASN A 331 21.32 -2.31 -26.40
N GLY A 332 20.36 -2.14 -25.48
CA GLY A 332 19.73 -0.85 -25.18
C GLY A 332 18.64 -0.39 -26.14
N SER A 333 18.45 -1.07 -27.28
CA SER A 333 17.29 -0.77 -28.14
C SER A 333 15.99 -1.16 -27.42
N CYS A 334 14.93 -0.38 -27.57
CA CYS A 334 13.64 -0.77 -27.02
C CYS A 334 12.96 -1.86 -27.85
N SER A 335 12.28 -2.79 -27.17
CA SER A 335 11.27 -3.62 -27.83
C SER A 335 10.07 -2.78 -28.28
N ALA A 336 9.22 -3.33 -29.16
CA ALA A 336 7.97 -2.68 -29.55
C ALA A 336 6.90 -2.70 -28.45
N GLY A 337 7.14 -3.45 -27.37
CA GLY A 337 6.15 -3.82 -26.36
C GLY A 337 5.07 -4.77 -26.89
N THR A 338 4.25 -5.26 -25.96
CA THR A 338 3.01 -6.01 -26.17
C THR A 338 1.87 -5.29 -25.46
N PRO A 339 0.61 -5.40 -25.96
CA PRO A 339 -0.54 -4.88 -25.24
C PRO A 339 -0.69 -5.58 -23.90
N PHE A 340 -0.70 -4.80 -22.82
CA PHE A 340 -0.96 -5.20 -21.45
C PHE A 340 -2.18 -4.43 -20.95
N ASN A 341 -3.09 -5.09 -20.22
CA ASN A 341 -4.36 -4.50 -19.79
C ASN A 341 -4.44 -4.39 -18.26
N SER A 342 -3.88 -3.31 -17.70
CA SER A 342 -3.85 -3.09 -16.26
C SER A 342 -5.21 -2.82 -15.61
N LEU A 343 -6.28 -2.67 -16.39
CA LEU A 343 -7.64 -2.49 -15.89
C LEU A 343 -8.23 -3.80 -15.34
N ALA A 344 -7.78 -4.96 -15.84
CA ALA A 344 -8.42 -6.25 -15.58
C ALA A 344 -7.36 -7.33 -15.36
N ILE A 345 -6.52 -7.13 -14.34
CA ILE A 345 -5.55 -8.11 -13.87
C ILE A 345 -6.27 -9.08 -12.93
N HIS A 346 -6.91 -8.55 -11.89
CA HIS A 346 -7.76 -9.33 -10.99
C HIS A 346 -9.24 -9.23 -11.35
N ASP A 347 -9.97 -10.31 -11.02
CA ASP A 347 -11.38 -10.21 -10.67
C ASP A 347 -11.46 -9.71 -9.22
N LEU A 348 -12.07 -8.54 -8.99
CA LEU A 348 -12.08 -7.91 -7.67
C LEU A 348 -13.34 -8.27 -6.90
N SER A 349 -13.18 -8.53 -5.60
CA SER A 349 -14.28 -8.78 -4.67
C SER A 349 -14.25 -7.81 -3.49
N LEU A 350 -15.37 -7.70 -2.78
CA LEU A 350 -15.55 -6.73 -1.71
C LEU A 350 -16.43 -7.28 -0.57
N ARG A 351 -15.91 -7.31 0.65
CA ARG A 351 -16.67 -7.59 1.87
C ARG A 351 -16.90 -6.35 2.73
N VAL A 352 -17.93 -6.43 3.56
CA VAL A 352 -18.11 -5.58 4.75
C VAL A 352 -18.22 -6.48 5.96
N LEU A 353 -17.34 -6.31 6.95
CA LEU A 353 -17.30 -7.12 8.17
C LEU A 353 -17.86 -6.35 9.38
N ASP A 354 -18.47 -7.10 10.30
CA ASP A 354 -19.01 -6.60 11.57
C ASP A 354 -17.90 -6.19 12.56
N VAL A 355 -18.30 -5.62 13.69
CA VAL A 355 -17.42 -5.12 14.77
C VAL A 355 -16.48 -6.13 15.42
N ASN A 356 -16.56 -7.40 15.03
CA ASN A 356 -15.66 -8.46 15.46
C ASN A 356 -14.55 -8.78 14.44
N GLY A 357 -14.55 -8.16 13.26
CA GLY A 357 -13.61 -8.42 12.16
C GLY A 357 -13.69 -9.83 11.58
N ILE A 358 -14.85 -10.52 11.70
CA ILE A 358 -15.00 -11.91 11.25
C ILE A 358 -16.39 -12.18 10.64
N THR A 359 -17.44 -11.56 11.16
CA THR A 359 -18.81 -11.76 10.64
C THR A 359 -19.02 -10.91 9.40
N GLU A 360 -19.04 -11.55 8.24
CA GLU A 360 -19.47 -10.93 6.99
C GLU A 360 -20.92 -10.41 7.09
N LEU A 361 -21.12 -9.13 6.82
CA LEU A 361 -22.43 -8.47 6.75
C LEU A 361 -22.94 -8.38 5.31
N ALA A 362 -22.03 -8.28 4.34
CA ALA A 362 -22.32 -8.29 2.92
C ALA A 362 -21.04 -8.62 2.11
N PHE A 363 -21.25 -9.15 0.90
CA PHE A 363 -20.20 -9.54 -0.05
C PHE A 363 -20.64 -9.24 -1.48
N ALA A 364 -19.71 -8.80 -2.33
CA ALA A 364 -19.89 -8.55 -3.75
C ALA A 364 -18.72 -9.11 -4.57
N ASP A 365 -19.08 -9.83 -5.64
CA ASP A 365 -18.26 -10.59 -6.59
C ASP A 365 -19.23 -11.01 -7.71
N ALA A 366 -19.62 -10.04 -8.54
CA ALA A 366 -20.74 -10.16 -9.47
C ALA A 366 -20.39 -9.72 -10.90
N ASN A 367 -19.37 -8.88 -11.06
CA ASN A 367 -18.89 -8.31 -12.30
C ASN A 367 -17.44 -8.73 -12.50
N GLY A 368 -17.17 -9.40 -13.63
CA GLY A 368 -15.82 -9.87 -13.93
C GLY A 368 -14.77 -8.75 -14.07
N ALA A 369 -13.50 -9.14 -13.94
CA ALA A 369 -12.29 -8.32 -14.02
C ALA A 369 -12.39 -7.07 -14.91
N GLY A 370 -12.01 -5.91 -14.34
CA GLY A 370 -12.09 -4.59 -14.97
C GLY A 370 -13.44 -3.89 -14.91
N LEU A 371 -14.38 -4.44 -14.13
CA LEU A 371 -15.63 -3.80 -13.76
C LEU A 371 -15.64 -3.50 -12.24
N PRO A 372 -16.42 -2.51 -11.78
CA PRO A 372 -16.49 -2.18 -10.37
C PRO A 372 -17.43 -3.11 -9.59
N GLU A 373 -17.08 -3.39 -8.34
CA GLU A 373 -17.97 -3.99 -7.35
C GLU A 373 -18.64 -2.95 -6.46
N ALA A 374 -19.85 -3.24 -5.97
CA ALA A 374 -20.61 -2.30 -5.16
C ALA A 374 -21.55 -2.96 -4.14
N LEU A 375 -21.46 -2.50 -2.90
CA LEU A 375 -22.35 -2.85 -1.80
C LEU A 375 -23.09 -1.61 -1.33
N LEU A 376 -24.41 -1.57 -1.50
CA LEU A 376 -25.22 -0.37 -1.25
C LEU A 376 -26.12 -0.51 -0.01
N ASN A 377 -26.04 0.45 0.90
CA ASN A 377 -26.85 0.55 2.12
C ASN A 377 -26.77 -0.69 3.06
N VAL A 378 -25.58 -1.30 3.18
CA VAL A 378 -25.30 -2.41 4.10
C VAL A 378 -25.63 -1.99 5.54
N PRO A 379 -26.57 -2.67 6.23
CA PRO A 379 -27.01 -2.26 7.56
C PRO A 379 -26.01 -2.69 8.65
N LEU A 380 -25.40 -1.71 9.32
CA LEU A 380 -24.38 -1.91 10.36
C LEU A 380 -25.06 -2.27 11.69
N SER A 381 -25.46 -3.54 11.77
CA SER A 381 -26.54 -4.01 12.66
C SER A 381 -26.12 -4.18 14.13
N SER A 382 -24.82 -4.31 14.41
CA SER A 382 -24.28 -4.39 15.77
C SER A 382 -24.23 -3.03 16.49
N GLY A 383 -24.64 -1.95 15.81
CA GLY A 383 -24.78 -0.61 16.39
C GLY A 383 -23.53 0.25 16.20
N ALA A 384 -23.25 1.12 17.18
CA ALA A 384 -22.07 1.98 17.13
C ALA A 384 -20.80 1.14 17.39
N GLY A 385 -19.77 1.33 16.56
CA GLY A 385 -18.53 0.56 16.63
C GLY A 385 -17.64 0.78 15.41
N THR A 386 -16.54 0.05 15.37
CA THR A 386 -15.61 0.00 14.23
C THR A 386 -15.98 -1.19 13.35
N TYR A 387 -16.21 -0.96 12.05
CA TYR A 387 -16.53 -1.96 11.04
C TYR A 387 -15.42 -1.96 9.98
N PHE A 388 -15.33 -3.04 9.21
CA PHE A 388 -14.26 -3.23 8.23
C PHE A 388 -14.83 -3.35 6.82
N VAL A 389 -14.03 -2.91 5.85
CA VAL A 389 -14.28 -3.00 4.42
C VAL A 389 -13.07 -3.69 3.83
N GLU A 390 -13.28 -4.85 3.22
CA GLU A 390 -12.21 -5.74 2.79
C GLU A 390 -12.31 -5.94 1.26
N PRO A 391 -11.64 -5.10 0.44
CA PRO A 391 -11.32 -5.42 -0.94
C PRO A 391 -10.38 -6.63 -1.02
N ALA A 392 -10.53 -7.45 -2.06
CA ALA A 392 -9.60 -8.55 -2.32
C ALA A 392 -9.58 -8.91 -3.81
N GLY A 393 -8.44 -9.41 -4.28
CA GLY A 393 -8.30 -9.99 -5.62
C GLY A 393 -8.76 -11.45 -5.70
N ASP A 394 -8.94 -11.94 -6.92
CA ASP A 394 -8.96 -13.39 -7.19
C ASP A 394 -7.55 -14.00 -7.14
N ALA A 395 -7.43 -15.30 -7.37
CA ALA A 395 -6.15 -16.03 -7.32
C ALA A 395 -5.20 -15.75 -8.52
N THR A 396 -5.33 -14.58 -9.15
CA THR A 396 -4.38 -14.10 -10.17
C THR A 396 -3.16 -13.51 -9.46
N ASN A 397 -1.96 -13.97 -9.77
CA ASN A 397 -0.76 -13.44 -9.10
C ASN A 397 -0.21 -12.23 -9.88
N GLY A 398 -0.63 -11.03 -9.49
CA GLY A 398 -0.19 -9.74 -10.03
C GLY A 398 -0.69 -8.57 -9.18
N PRO A 399 -0.32 -7.32 -9.48
CA PRO A 399 -0.87 -6.15 -8.81
C PRO A 399 -2.16 -5.66 -9.50
N GLN A 400 -3.14 -5.12 -8.79
CA GLN A 400 -4.30 -4.42 -9.37
C GLN A 400 -4.60 -3.12 -8.63
N LEU A 401 -4.30 -1.99 -9.27
CA LEU A 401 -4.71 -0.66 -8.78
C LEU A 401 -6.24 -0.52 -8.79
N TYR A 402 -6.79 0.17 -7.79
CA TYR A 402 -8.21 0.48 -7.67
C TYR A 402 -8.47 1.82 -6.94
N ARG A 403 -9.74 2.27 -6.98
CA ARG A 403 -10.31 3.32 -6.13
C ARG A 403 -11.35 2.71 -5.20
N LEU A 404 -11.34 3.12 -3.94
CA LEU A 404 -12.38 2.82 -2.95
C LEU A 404 -13.22 4.08 -2.67
N GLU A 405 -14.52 3.98 -2.87
CA GLU A 405 -15.49 5.04 -2.56
C GLU A 405 -16.43 4.58 -1.45
N LEU A 406 -16.51 5.31 -0.34
CA LEU A 406 -17.34 4.96 0.81
C LEU A 406 -18.31 6.08 1.16
N SER A 407 -19.50 5.74 1.65
CA SER A 407 -20.41 6.70 2.28
C SER A 407 -21.20 6.05 3.42
N VAL A 408 -21.16 6.69 4.59
CA VAL A 408 -21.94 6.28 5.77
C VAL A 408 -23.20 7.14 5.84
N SER A 409 -24.36 6.50 5.86
CA SER A 409 -25.62 7.16 6.23
C SER A 409 -25.93 6.87 7.70
N SER A 410 -26.24 7.89 8.48
CA SER A 410 -26.74 7.71 9.84
C SER A 410 -28.23 7.38 9.80
N GLY A 411 -28.62 6.28 10.45
CA GLY A 411 -30.02 6.00 10.70
C GLY A 411 -30.68 7.10 11.53
N PRO A 412 -32.03 7.13 11.59
CA PRO A 412 -32.73 8.12 12.39
C PRO A 412 -32.29 8.04 13.85
N THR A 413 -31.60 9.07 14.33
CA THR A 413 -31.34 9.26 15.77
C THR A 413 -32.65 9.11 16.50
N ALA A 414 -32.75 8.14 17.41
CA ALA A 414 -33.96 7.94 18.19
C ALA A 414 -34.21 9.20 19.04
N THR A 415 -35.13 10.06 18.57
CA THR A 415 -35.57 11.24 19.32
C THR A 415 -36.02 10.75 20.70
N PRO A 416 -35.40 11.22 21.80
CA PRO A 416 -35.77 10.76 23.13
C PRO A 416 -37.23 11.15 23.37
N THR A 417 -38.11 10.15 23.38
CA THR A 417 -39.53 10.35 23.68
C THR A 417 -39.63 10.96 25.05
N LEU A 418 -40.12 12.20 25.13
CA LEU A 418 -40.31 12.90 26.40
C LEU A 418 -41.26 12.08 27.29
N THR A 419 -40.70 11.39 28.27
CA THR A 419 -41.47 10.74 29.32
C THR A 419 -42.15 11.84 30.12
N ASN A 420 -43.44 12.05 29.87
CA ASN A 420 -44.26 13.05 30.56
C ASN A 420 -44.16 12.82 32.08
N THR A 421 -43.41 13.68 32.75
CA THR A 421 -43.33 13.70 34.22
C THR A 421 -44.70 14.16 34.75
N PRO A 422 -45.38 13.37 35.61
CA PRO A 422 -46.72 13.74 36.06
C PRO A 422 -46.68 15.00 36.91
N THR A 423 -47.31 16.07 36.43
CA THR A 423 -47.43 17.36 37.12
C THR A 423 -48.15 17.19 38.46
N ARG A 424 -47.48 17.58 39.56
CA ARG A 424 -48.04 17.46 40.91
C ARG A 424 -49.16 18.47 41.14
N THR A 425 -50.37 17.99 41.42
CA THR A 425 -51.57 18.81 41.63
C THR A 425 -51.51 19.63 42.93
N GLY A 426 -51.75 20.95 42.81
CA GLY A 426 -52.39 21.84 43.77
C GLY A 426 -51.95 21.84 45.25
N THR A 427 -51.20 22.86 45.66
CA THR A 427 -51.09 23.26 47.09
C THR A 427 -52.29 24.13 47.49
N PRO A 428 -53.01 23.85 48.59
CA PRO A 428 -54.11 24.68 49.06
C PRO A 428 -53.62 25.92 49.84
N THR A 429 -54.33 27.04 49.69
CA THR A 429 -54.12 28.30 50.40
C THR A 429 -54.40 28.18 51.90
N ALA A 430 -53.56 28.78 52.75
CA ALA A 430 -53.76 28.84 54.20
C ALA A 430 -54.02 30.27 54.71
N THR A 431 -55.06 30.41 55.54
CA THR A 431 -55.44 31.65 56.26
C THR A 431 -54.72 31.71 57.63
N PRO A 432 -54.36 32.89 58.18
CA PRO A 432 -53.30 32.96 59.21
C PRO A 432 -53.74 32.97 60.69
N THR A 433 -52.74 32.73 61.57
CA THR A 433 -52.64 33.05 63.02
C THR A 433 -53.49 32.25 64.03
N PRO A 434 -53.12 32.18 65.35
CA PRO A 434 -51.85 32.57 66.01
C PRO A 434 -51.26 31.58 67.08
N SER A 435 -49.92 31.61 67.19
CA SER A 435 -49.09 31.70 68.43
C SER A 435 -49.27 30.81 69.70
N ARG A 436 -48.12 30.24 70.13
CA ARG A 436 -47.66 29.85 71.51
C ARG A 436 -47.80 28.39 72.01
N THR A 437 -46.64 27.71 71.97
CA THR A 437 -45.94 26.86 72.98
C THR A 437 -46.28 27.18 74.47
N PRO A 438 -46.06 26.30 75.49
CA PRO A 438 -44.92 25.35 75.58
C PRO A 438 -45.07 24.00 76.36
N SER A 439 -43.96 23.23 76.38
CA SER A 439 -43.55 22.23 77.42
C SER A 439 -44.33 20.90 77.53
N ALA A 440 -43.73 19.77 77.94
CA ALA A 440 -42.31 19.35 78.09
C ALA A 440 -42.23 17.81 78.29
N THR A 441 -41.00 17.28 78.45
CA THR A 441 -40.64 16.04 79.20
C THR A 441 -40.52 14.70 78.43
N ALA A 442 -39.27 14.22 78.31
CA ALA A 442 -38.71 12.89 78.68
C ALA A 442 -39.48 11.57 78.34
N THR A 443 -38.90 10.38 78.10
CA THR A 443 -37.49 9.90 77.94
C THR A 443 -37.52 8.35 77.71
N HIS A 444 -36.49 7.79 77.06
CA HIS A 444 -36.10 6.36 76.95
C HIS A 444 -36.90 5.32 76.12
N THR A 445 -36.11 4.57 75.35
CA THR A 445 -36.20 3.25 74.67
C THR A 445 -36.47 2.08 75.68
N PRO A 446 -36.66 0.76 75.35
CA PRO A 446 -36.55 0.05 74.04
C PRO A 446 -37.46 -1.22 73.75
N THR A 447 -37.24 -1.85 72.58
CA THR A 447 -37.40 -3.30 72.19
C THR A 447 -38.76 -4.06 72.18
N ARG A 448 -39.08 -4.77 71.06
CA ARG A 448 -38.96 -6.27 70.84
C ARG A 448 -40.10 -6.97 70.03
N THR A 449 -39.74 -7.42 68.82
CA THR A 449 -40.05 -8.67 68.08
C THR A 449 -41.24 -9.60 68.41
N ALA A 450 -42.03 -10.00 67.37
CA ALA A 450 -42.45 -11.40 67.10
C ALA A 450 -43.02 -11.65 65.66
N THR A 451 -42.88 -12.90 65.18
CA THR A 451 -43.17 -13.56 63.86
C THR A 451 -44.71 -13.78 63.60
N ALA A 452 -45.30 -14.18 62.45
CA ALA A 452 -44.95 -15.28 61.51
C ALA A 452 -45.83 -15.44 60.21
N THR A 453 -45.28 -16.16 59.19
CA THR A 453 -45.90 -17.05 58.13
C THR A 453 -46.93 -16.41 57.13
N SER A 454 -47.15 -16.81 55.86
CA SER A 454 -47.08 -18.10 55.10
C SER A 454 -46.88 -17.96 53.56
N THR A 455 -46.71 -19.08 52.83
CA THR A 455 -46.56 -19.18 51.35
C THR A 455 -47.61 -20.11 50.72
N PRO A 456 -48.09 -19.86 49.48
CA PRO A 456 -48.39 -20.97 48.54
C PRO A 456 -48.20 -20.68 47.02
N ALA A 457 -48.22 -21.74 46.19
CA ALA A 457 -48.28 -21.79 44.71
C ALA A 457 -48.79 -23.19 44.27
N PRO A 458 -49.04 -23.55 42.98
CA PRO A 458 -49.48 -22.83 41.76
C PRO A 458 -50.82 -23.42 41.20
N PRO A 459 -51.18 -23.26 39.89
CA PRO A 459 -51.62 -24.43 39.10
C PRO A 459 -51.25 -24.44 37.59
N THR A 460 -51.47 -25.59 36.93
CA THR A 460 -51.12 -25.96 35.54
C THR A 460 -52.37 -26.23 34.68
N ASN A 461 -52.29 -26.18 33.34
CA ASN A 461 -53.30 -26.75 32.42
C ASN A 461 -52.73 -27.19 31.06
N THR A 462 -53.39 -28.17 30.41
CA THR A 462 -52.93 -28.91 29.21
C THR A 462 -54.07 -29.12 28.20
N PRO A 463 -53.80 -29.21 26.88
CA PRO A 463 -54.63 -30.00 25.96
C PRO A 463 -53.84 -30.94 25.01
N THR A 464 -54.55 -31.91 24.41
CA THR A 464 -54.05 -33.03 23.59
C THR A 464 -55.26 -33.82 23.06
N ARG A 465 -55.34 -34.42 21.86
CA ARG A 465 -54.55 -34.52 20.60
C ARG A 465 -55.51 -35.08 19.50
N THR A 466 -55.15 -35.07 18.20
CA THR A 466 -55.38 -36.16 17.19
C THR A 466 -54.80 -35.77 15.80
N PRO A 467 -54.22 -36.70 14.99
CA PRO A 467 -53.51 -36.38 13.74
C PRO A 467 -54.28 -36.71 12.45
N THR A 468 -53.84 -36.11 11.33
CA THR A 468 -54.21 -36.49 9.95
C THR A 468 -52.96 -36.49 9.07
N ALA A 469 -52.81 -37.51 8.21
CA ALA A 469 -51.72 -37.60 7.23
C ALA A 469 -52.17 -37.13 5.83
N THR A 470 -51.23 -36.82 4.91
CA THR A 470 -51.13 -37.43 3.54
C THR A 470 -50.16 -36.68 2.60
N SER A 471 -49.30 -37.48 1.93
CA SER A 471 -48.54 -37.28 0.67
C SER A 471 -47.78 -36.00 0.31
N THR A 472 -46.48 -36.19 0.06
CA THR A 472 -45.57 -35.39 -0.78
C THR A 472 -45.91 -35.46 -2.28
N PRO A 473 -45.63 -34.39 -3.05
CA PRO A 473 -45.23 -34.50 -4.46
C PRO A 473 -43.88 -33.83 -4.75
N VAL A 474 -43.07 -34.45 -5.61
CA VAL A 474 -41.79 -33.91 -6.14
C VAL A 474 -41.98 -33.49 -7.60
N PRO A 475 -41.57 -32.27 -8.02
CA PRO A 475 -41.35 -31.89 -9.41
C PRO A 475 -39.84 -31.87 -9.79
N PRO A 476 -39.49 -31.87 -11.09
CA PRO A 476 -38.36 -32.69 -11.55
C PRO A 476 -37.04 -31.96 -11.84
N THR A 477 -35.95 -32.72 -11.74
CA THR A 477 -34.65 -32.42 -12.34
C THR A 477 -34.67 -32.56 -13.86
N SER A 478 -34.11 -31.59 -14.58
CA SER A 478 -33.87 -31.65 -16.02
C SER A 478 -32.39 -31.47 -16.34
N THR A 479 -31.71 -32.57 -16.67
CA THR A 479 -30.35 -32.56 -17.24
C THR A 479 -30.44 -32.62 -18.77
N PRO A 480 -29.81 -31.70 -19.53
CA PRO A 480 -29.73 -31.82 -20.98
C PRO A 480 -28.55 -32.70 -21.39
N THR A 481 -28.85 -33.84 -22.03
CA THR A 481 -27.83 -34.67 -22.71
C THR A 481 -27.49 -34.06 -24.06
N ARG A 482 -26.19 -33.98 -24.37
CA ARG A 482 -25.65 -33.50 -25.65
C ARG A 482 -25.57 -34.65 -26.66
N THR A 483 -26.08 -34.43 -27.87
CA THR A 483 -25.74 -35.19 -29.10
C THR A 483 -24.89 -34.32 -30.00
#